data_AF-A0A356X576-F1
#
_entry.id   AF-A0A356X576-F1
#
_cell.length_a   1.000
_cell.length_b   1.000
_cell.length_c   1.000
_cell.angle_alpha   90.00
_cell.angle_beta   90.00
_cell.angle_gamma   90.00
#
_symmetry.space_group_name_H-M   'P 1'
#
loop_
_entity.id
_entity.type
_entity.pdbx_description
1 polymer ?
#
loop_
_entity_poly.entity_id
_entity_poly.type
_entity_poly.pdbx_seq_one_letter_code
_entity_poly.pdbx_strand_id
1 'polypeptide(L)' 'ETAIASEVRSRDGETLDKYFTENRKWVRYENISPNVIDALVATEDHRYYEHWGMDMFRTLAIPWHLINGRWQGASTI' A
#
# COMPACT_ATOMS: atom_id res chain seq x y z
N GLU A 1 11.67 10.25 7.20
CA GLU A 1 10.67 9.75 8.17
C GLU A 1 9.35 10.43 7.91
N THR A 2 8.25 9.68 7.83
CA THR A 2 6.92 10.29 7.69
C THR A 2 6.41 10.62 9.09
N ALA A 3 6.20 11.90 9.37
CA ALA A 3 5.72 12.35 10.67
C ALA A 3 4.28 11.84 10.92
N ILE A 4 4.03 11.31 12.12
CA ILE A 4 2.67 11.02 12.59
C ILE A 4 1.95 12.37 12.81
N ALA A 5 0.65 12.41 12.49
CA ALA A 5 -0.17 13.60 12.68
C ALA A 5 -0.10 14.13 14.13
N SER A 6 0.03 15.44 14.30
CA SER A 6 -0.12 16.11 15.60
C SER A 6 -1.60 16.33 15.88
N GLU A 7 -2.10 15.90 17.04
CA GLU A 7 -3.51 16.05 17.41
C GLU A 7 -3.70 17.16 18.46
N VAL A 8 -4.66 18.05 18.23
CA VAL A 8 -5.15 19.01 19.22
C VAL A 8 -6.34 18.40 19.94
N ARG A 9 -6.29 18.35 21.28
CA ARG A 9 -7.33 17.73 22.11
C ARG A 9 -7.89 18.72 23.12
N SER A 10 -9.19 18.65 23.35
CA SER A 10 -9.89 19.34 24.44
C SER A 10 -9.51 18.74 25.79
N ARG A 11 -9.82 19.47 26.88
CA ARG A 11 -9.53 19.06 28.27
C ARG A 11 -10.26 17.77 28.66
N ASP A 12 -11.43 17.52 28.07
CA ASP A 12 -12.22 16.30 28.21
C ASP A 12 -11.66 15.10 27.42
N GLY A 13 -10.61 15.33 26.61
CA GLY A 13 -9.94 14.31 25.82
C GLY A 13 -10.44 14.17 24.38
N GLU A 14 -11.45 14.95 23.95
CA GLU A 14 -11.92 14.91 22.56
C GLU A 14 -10.89 15.53 21.59
N THR A 15 -10.69 14.91 20.42
CA THR A 15 -9.79 15.46 19.39
C THR A 15 -10.53 16.56 18.61
N LEU A 16 -10.02 17.78 18.68
CA LEU A 16 -10.56 18.95 17.99
C LEU A 16 -10.04 19.05 16.56
N ASP A 17 -8.75 18.78 16.35
CA ASP A 17 -8.13 18.87 15.03
C ASP A 17 -6.85 18.02 14.92
N LYS A 18 -6.40 17.78 13.68
CA LYS A 18 -5.15 17.07 13.37
C LYS A 18 -4.34 17.82 12.32
N TYR A 19 -3.07 18.08 12.63
CA TYR A 19 -2.11 18.65 11.71
C TYR A 19 -1.22 17.57 11.13
N PHE A 20 -1.23 17.42 9.81
CA PHE A 20 -0.43 16.42 9.10
C PHE A 20 -0.03 16.90 7.70
N THR A 21 1.11 16.45 7.21
CA THR A 21 1.47 16.57 5.78
C THR A 21 0.72 15.54 4.94
N GLU A 22 0.51 14.35 5.50
CA GLU A 22 -0.21 13.25 4.87
C GLU A 22 -1.20 12.66 5.87
N ASN A 23 -2.45 12.43 5.45
CA ASN A 23 -3.48 11.89 6.34
C ASN A 23 -3.28 10.39 6.56
N ARG A 24 -2.30 10.03 7.39
CA ARG A 24 -1.95 8.64 7.70
C ARG A 24 -2.21 8.34 9.16
N LYS A 25 -2.75 7.14 9.42
CA LYS A 25 -2.89 6.58 10.75
C LYS A 25 -2.08 5.30 10.82
N TRP A 26 -1.18 5.21 11.79
CA TRP A 26 -0.44 3.98 12.02
C TRP A 26 -1.36 2.90 12.59
N VAL A 27 -1.25 1.69 12.06
CA VAL A 27 -2.02 0.51 12.46
C VAL A 27 -1.06 -0.67 12.53
N ARG A 28 -1.21 -1.52 13.55
CA ARG A 28 -0.47 -2.78 13.66
C ARG A 28 -0.96 -3.77 12.60
N TYR A 29 -0.07 -4.60 12.07
CA TYR A 29 -0.41 -5.59 11.05
C TYR A 29 -1.55 -6.52 11.50
N GLU A 30 -1.52 -6.95 12.76
CA GLU A 30 -2.53 -7.86 13.33
C GLU A 30 -3.92 -7.23 13.46
N ASN A 31 -4.00 -5.89 13.38
CA ASN A 31 -5.26 -5.15 13.42
C ASN A 31 -5.85 -4.90 12.03
N ILE A 32 -5.17 -5.34 10.96
CA ILE A 32 -5.67 -5.23 9.59
C ILE A 32 -6.59 -6.43 9.33
N SER A 33 -7.78 -6.17 8.76
CA SER A 33 -8.69 -7.25 8.37
C SER A 33 -8.01 -8.16 7.34
N PRO A 34 -8.08 -9.50 7.50
CA PRO A 34 -7.53 -10.43 6.51
C PRO A 34 -8.06 -10.16 5.09
N ASN A 35 -9.36 -9.82 4.98
CA ASN A 35 -9.98 -9.50 3.69
C ASN A 35 -9.32 -8.29 2.98
N VAL A 36 -8.77 -7.34 3.74
CA VAL A 36 -8.06 -6.17 3.16
C VAL A 36 -6.70 -6.60 2.63
N ILE A 37 -6.01 -7.48 3.36
CA ILE A 37 -4.72 -8.05 2.92
C ILE A 37 -4.94 -8.88 1.66
N ASP A 38 -5.96 -9.76 1.66
CA ASP A 38 -6.30 -10.60 0.52
C ASP A 38 -6.69 -9.76 -0.71
N ALA A 39 -7.48 -8.71 -0.52
CA ALA A 39 -7.86 -7.79 -1.60
C ALA A 39 -6.64 -7.05 -2.17
N LEU A 40 -5.74 -6.57 -1.31
CA LEU A 40 -4.51 -5.89 -1.74
C LEU A 40 -3.63 -6.83 -2.56
N VAL A 41 -3.35 -8.03 -2.05
CA VAL A 41 -2.57 -9.04 -2.77
C VAL A 41 -3.25 -9.39 -4.09
N ALA A 42 -4.55 -9.66 -4.10
CA ALA A 42 -5.26 -10.04 -5.34
C ALA A 42 -5.25 -8.94 -6.42
N THR A 43 -5.23 -7.66 -6.05
CA THR A 43 -5.37 -6.53 -6.98
C THR A 43 -4.03 -5.93 -7.43
N GLU A 44 -3.05 -5.84 -6.53
CA GLU A 44 -1.74 -5.23 -6.83
C GLU A 44 -0.70 -6.27 -7.25
N ASP A 45 -0.70 -7.44 -6.60
CA ASP A 45 0.32 -8.48 -6.77
C ASP A 45 -0.16 -9.88 -6.38
N HIS A 46 -0.98 -10.49 -7.25
CA HIS A 46 -1.60 -11.79 -6.95
C HIS A 46 -0.61 -12.96 -6.76
N ARG A 47 0.67 -12.79 -7.11
CA ARG A 47 1.75 -13.79 -6.92
C ARG A 47 2.78 -13.34 -5.89
N TYR A 48 2.43 -12.37 -5.04
CA TYR A 48 3.34 -11.79 -4.06
C TYR A 48 4.11 -12.84 -3.25
N TYR A 49 3.43 -13.89 -2.79
CA TYR A 49 4.03 -14.96 -1.98
C TYR A 49 4.83 -16.01 -2.79
N GLU A 50 4.76 -15.98 -4.12
CA GLU A 50 5.44 -16.92 -5.01
C GLU A 50 6.82 -16.41 -5.47
N HIS A 51 7.15 -15.15 -5.17
CA HIS A 51 8.41 -14.54 -5.57
C HIS A 51 9.14 -13.86 -4.40
N TRP A 52 10.44 -13.67 -4.58
CA TRP A 52 11.36 -13.16 -3.55
C TRP A 52 11.50 -11.62 -3.58
N GLY A 53 10.49 -10.91 -4.08
CA GLY A 53 10.52 -9.44 -4.27
C GLY A 53 10.80 -9.02 -5.72
N MET A 54 10.78 -9.96 -6.66
CA MET A 54 10.79 -9.67 -8.10
C MET A 54 9.94 -10.69 -8.86
N ASP A 55 8.83 -10.23 -9.43
CA ASP A 55 8.00 -11.05 -10.33
C ASP A 55 8.68 -11.15 -11.70
N MET A 56 9.44 -12.22 -11.91
CA MET A 56 10.17 -12.46 -13.16
C MET A 56 9.23 -12.56 -14.37
N PHE A 57 8.04 -13.16 -14.19
CA PHE A 57 7.06 -13.28 -15.27
C PHE A 57 6.56 -11.90 -15.71
N ARG A 58 6.19 -11.06 -14.75
CA ARG A 58 5.70 -9.69 -15.01
C ARG A 58 6.80 -8.80 -15.58
N THR A 59 8.03 -8.94 -15.07
CA THR A 59 9.20 -8.16 -15.50
C THR A 59 9.57 -8.47 -16.96
N LEU A 60 9.64 -9.76 -17.32
CA LEU A 60 9.98 -10.17 -18.69
C LEU A 60 8.85 -9.86 -19.69
N ALA A 61 7.60 -9.71 -19.21
CA ALA A 61 6.46 -9.36 -20.06
C ALA A 61 6.41 -7.86 -20.41
N ILE A 62 7.17 -6.98 -19.74
CA ILE A 62 7.12 -5.51 -19.97
C ILE A 62 7.28 -5.13 -21.45
N PRO A 63 8.30 -5.61 -22.20
CA PRO A 63 8.47 -5.21 -23.60
C PRO A 63 7.24 -5.57 -24.46
N TRP A 64 6.65 -6.74 -24.21
CA TRP A 64 5.43 -7.19 -24.88
C TRP A 64 4.24 -6.30 -24.56
N HIS A 65 4.06 -5.91 -23.30
CA HIS A 65 2.99 -4.99 -22.90
C HIS A 65 3.15 -3.61 -23.55
N LEU A 66 4.37 -3.06 -23.57
CA LEU A 66 4.66 -1.78 -24.20
C LEU A 66 4.39 -1.78 -25.71
N ILE A 67 4.81 -2.83 -26.43
CA ILE A 67 4.55 -2.98 -27.87
C ILE A 67 3.04 -3.05 -28.15
N ASN A 68 2.26 -3.67 -27.27
CA ASN A 68 0.80 -3.75 -27.38
C ASN A 68 0.08 -2.50 -26.84
N GLY A 69 0.79 -1.41 -26.54
CA GLY A 69 0.21 -0.16 -26.02
C GLY A 69 -0.35 -0.25 -24.60
N ARG A 70 -0.01 -1.30 -23.86
CA ARG A 70 -0.42 -1.51 -22.47
C ARG A 70 0.69 -1.00 -21.55
N TRP A 71 0.43 0.10 -20.88
CA TRP A 71 1.35 0.68 -19.90
C TRP A 71 1.24 -0.09 -18.58
N GLN A 72 2.07 -1.13 -18.42
CA GLN A 72 2.13 -1.95 -17.22
C GLN A 72 3.58 -2.08 -16.74
N GLY A 73 3.80 -1.81 -15.45
CA GLY A 73 5.08 -2.04 -14.79
C GLY A 73 5.14 -3.41 -14.10
N ALA A 74 6.27 -3.73 -13.48
CA ALA A 74 6.51 -4.95 -12.70
C ALA A 74 6.78 -4.68 -11.21
N SER A 75 6.13 -3.65 -10.65
CA SER A 75 6.21 -3.34 -9.22
C SER A 75 5.64 -4.49 -8.37
N THR A 76 6.21 -4.62 -7.16
CA THR A 76 5.78 -5.51 -6.06
C THR A 76 5.58 -4.66 -4.81
N ILE A 77 4.79 -5.17 -3.86
CA ILE A 77 4.63 -4.62 -2.50
C ILE A 77 5.92 -4.83 -1.70
#